data_AF-A0A434CM51-F1
#
_entry.id   AF-A0A434CM51-F1
#
_cell.length_a   1.000
_cell.length_b   1.000
_cell.length_c   1.000
_cell.angle_alpha   90.00
_cell.angle_beta   90.00
_cell.angle_gamma   90.00
#
_symmetry.space_group_name_H-M   'P 1'
#
loop_
_entity.id
_entity.type
_entity.pdbx_description
1 polymer ?
#
loop_
_entity_poly.entity_id
_entity_poly.type
_entity_poly.pdbx_seq_one_letter_code
_entity_poly.pdbx_strand_id
1 'polypeptide(L)' 'IRLDGEIPSATNPPSGCVFHTRCPRKIGPICEQQEPPLSEAQPGHSIRCHIPYAELARLQRAVVIEPA' A
#
# COMPACT_ATOMS: atom_id res chain seq x y z
N ILE A 1 3.89 -11.56 -5.05
CA ILE A 1 2.63 -10.83 -4.84
C ILE A 1 1.93 -10.70 -6.18
N ARG A 2 0.80 -11.37 -6.36
CA ARG A 2 -0.11 -11.13 -7.49
C ARG A 2 -1.12 -10.09 -7.03
N LEU A 3 -1.35 -9.08 -7.86
CA LEU A 3 -2.43 -8.12 -7.66
C LEU A 3 -3.60 -8.59 -8.53
N ASP A 4 -4.73 -8.90 -7.92
CA ASP A 4 -5.99 -9.24 -8.59
C ASP A 4 -6.96 -8.04 -8.62
N GLY A 5 -7.94 -8.08 -9.54
CA GLY A 5 -8.92 -7.01 -9.81
C GLY A 5 -8.78 -6.36 -11.20
N GLU A 6 -9.57 -5.33 -11.49
CA GLU A 6 -9.53 -4.56 -12.74
C GLU A 6 -8.64 -3.29 -12.62
N ILE A 7 -7.89 -2.92 -13.67
CA ILE A 7 -7.07 -1.69 -13.66
C ILE A 7 -8.02 -0.48 -13.64
N PRO A 8 -8.02 0.35 -12.59
CA PRO A 8 -8.84 1.55 -12.57
C PRO A 8 -8.38 2.51 -13.67
N SER A 9 -9.34 3.13 -14.36
CA SER A 9 -9.06 4.16 -15.37
C SER A 9 -8.27 5.30 -14.73
N ALA A 10 -7.17 5.71 -15.37
CA ALA A 10 -6.29 6.79 -14.89
C ALA A 10 -6.99 8.16 -14.82
N THR A 11 -8.16 8.30 -15.46
CA THR A 11 -8.90 9.56 -15.57
C THR A 11 -9.61 9.96 -14.27
N ASN A 12 -9.90 9.01 -13.38
CA ASN A 12 -10.54 9.27 -12.08
C ASN A 12 -9.80 8.53 -10.97
N PRO A 13 -8.61 9.02 -10.54
CA PRO A 13 -7.92 8.41 -9.42
C PRO A 13 -8.81 8.48 -8.17
N PRO A 14 -8.89 7.40 -7.39
CA PRO A 14 -9.62 7.42 -6.14
C PRO A 14 -8.98 8.43 -5.17
N SER A 15 -9.80 9.03 -4.30
CA SER A 15 -9.29 9.90 -3.24
C SER A 15 -8.36 9.13 -2.29
N GLY A 16 -7.40 9.85 -1.70
CA GLY A 16 -6.46 9.28 -0.76
C GLY A 16 -5.36 8.43 -1.41
N CYS A 17 -5.15 7.20 -0.91
CA CYS A 17 -4.14 6.29 -1.43
C CYS A 17 -4.64 5.61 -2.70
N VAL A 18 -3.96 5.81 -3.83
CA VAL A 18 -4.32 5.22 -5.13
C VAL A 18 -4.44 3.69 -5.15
N PHE A 19 -3.82 3.02 -4.17
CA PHE A 19 -3.86 1.57 -4.02
C PHE A 19 -4.98 1.09 -3.08
N HIS A 20 -5.75 1.95 -2.43
CA HIS A 20 -6.66 1.55 -1.35
C HIS A 20 -7.73 0.53 -1.77
N THR A 21 -8.11 0.50 -3.05
CA THR A 21 -9.10 -0.45 -3.60
C THR A 21 -8.54 -1.86 -3.75
N ARG A 22 -7.21 -2.00 -3.77
CA ARG A 22 -6.48 -3.27 -4.03
C ARG A 22 -5.39 -3.57 -3.00
N CYS A 23 -5.24 -2.73 -1.98
CA CYS A 23 -4.19 -2.88 -0.99
C CYS A 23 -4.61 -3.94 0.03
N PRO A 24 -3.88 -5.08 0.15
CA PRO A 24 -4.17 -6.10 1.16
C PRO A 24 -3.84 -5.64 2.59
N ARG A 25 -3.21 -4.46 2.74
CA ARG A 25 -2.78 -3.86 4.01
C ARG A 25 -3.51 -2.55 4.30
N LYS A 26 -4.76 -2.42 3.85
CA LYS A 26 -5.59 -1.25 4.12
C LYS A 26 -5.91 -1.20 5.63
N ILE A 27 -5.46 -0.15 6.31
CA ILE A 27 -5.66 0.02 7.77
C ILE A 27 -6.97 0.71 8.14
N GLY A 28 -7.76 1.15 7.16
CA GLY A 28 -9.07 1.77 7.39
C GLY A 28 -9.36 2.94 6.45
N PRO A 29 -10.31 3.83 6.82
CA PRO A 29 -10.80 4.90 5.97
C PRO A 29 -9.74 5.98 5.68
N ILE A 30 -8.68 6.09 6.49
CA ILE A 30 -7.55 6.98 6.22
C ILE A 30 -6.91 6.72 4.86
N CYS A 31 -6.91 5.46 4.39
CA CYS A 31 -6.38 5.09 3.08
C CYS A 31 -7.27 5.58 1.93
N GLU A 32 -8.55 5.84 2.17
CA GLU A 32 -9.53 6.31 1.17
C GLU A 32 -9.68 7.84 1.18
N GLN A 33 -9.38 8.46 2.32
CA GLN A 33 -9.62 9.89 2.55
C GLN A 33 -8.35 10.74 2.46
N GLN A 34 -7.19 10.18 2.81
CA GLN A 34 -5.94 10.95 2.89
C GLN A 34 -4.84 10.35 2.03
N GLU A 35 -4.15 11.24 1.32
CA GLU A 35 -2.98 10.88 0.53
C GLU A 35 -1.84 10.48 1.47
N PRO A 36 -1.19 9.32 1.24
CA PRO A 36 -0.15 8.85 2.15
C PRO A 36 1.11 9.72 2.08
N PRO A 37 1.79 9.93 3.22
CA PRO A 37 3.02 10.72 3.26
C PRO A 37 4.15 10.01 2.50
N LEU A 38 4.99 10.79 1.81
CA LEU A 38 6.22 10.29 1.21
C LEU A 38 7.25 10.09 2.34
N SER A 39 7.62 8.83 2.57
CA SER A 39 8.55 8.43 3.63
C SER A 39 9.74 7.69 3.02
N GLU A 40 10.96 7.96 3.48
CA GLU A 40 12.14 7.22 3.06
C GLU A 40 12.18 5.86 3.75
N ALA A 41 12.17 4.79 2.95
CA ALA A 41 12.25 3.41 3.43
C ALA A 41 13.70 2.94 3.54
N GLN A 42 14.53 3.30 2.56
CA GLN A 42 15.97 3.07 2.52
C GLN A 42 16.65 4.23 1.78
N PRO A 43 17.97 4.44 1.92
CA PRO A 43 18.67 5.49 1.18
C PRO A 43 18.34 5.47 -0.31
N GLY A 44 17.71 6.54 -0.81
CA GLY A 44 17.31 6.65 -2.23
C GLY A 44 16.06 5.85 -2.62
N HIS A 45 15.35 5.25 -1.66
CA HIS A 45 14.11 4.51 -1.87
C HIS A 45 13.00 5.06 -0.97
N SER A 46 12.04 5.76 -1.58
CA SER A 46 10.90 6.34 -0.88
C SER A 46 9.60 5.58 -1.18
N ILE A 47 8.71 5.56 -0.21
CA ILE A 47 7.39 4.93 -0.27
C ILE A 47 6.32 5.93 0.10
N ARG A 48 5.10 5.74 -0.43
CA ARG A 48 3.91 6.47 0.01
C ARG A 48 2.96 5.50 0.68
N CYS A 49 3.06 5.40 2.00
CA CYS A 49 2.18 4.54 2.79
C CYS A 49 1.85 5.18 4.14
N HIS A 50 0.62 4.95 4.62
CA HIS A 50 0.22 5.30 5.98
C HIS A 50 0.83 4.35 7.03
N ILE A 51 1.32 3.19 6.61
CA ILE A 51 2.04 2.24 7.48
C ILE A 51 3.54 2.58 7.42
N PRO A 52 4.22 2.73 8.57
CA PRO A 52 5.67 2.91 8.62
C PRO A 52 6.43 1.77 7.93
N TYR A 53 7.55 2.10 7.28
CA TYR A 53 8.36 1.11 6.55
C TYR A 53 8.78 -0.08 7.42
N ALA A 54 9.21 0.15 8.66
CA ALA A 54 9.62 -0.91 9.58
C ALA A 54 8.51 -1.94 9.82
N GLU A 55 7.26 -1.47 9.92
CA GLU A 55 6.10 -2.32 10.12
C GLU A 55 5.68 -3.03 8.82
N LEU A 56 5.69 -2.32 7.69
CA LEU A 56 5.50 -2.95 6.37
C LEU A 56 6.50 -4.07 6.12
N ALA A 57 7.77 -3.86 6.50
CA ALA A 57 8.82 -4.86 6.34
C ALA A 57 8.60 -6.10 7.22
N ARG A 58 7.95 -5.98 8.39
CA ARG A 58 7.51 -7.15 9.17
C ARG A 58 6.35 -7.86 8.48
N LEU A 59 5.32 -7.12 8.08
CA LEU A 59 4.12 -7.66 7.42
C LEU A 59 4.41 -8.33 6.07
N GLN A 60 5.47 -7.92 5.36
CA GLN A 60 5.89 -8.57 4.12
C GLN A 60 6.63 -9.89 4.34
N ARG A 61 7.42 -9.98 5.42
CA ARG A 61 8.15 -11.22 5.77
C ARG A 61 7.22 -12.32 6.25
N ALA A 62 6.14 -11.96 6.96
CA ALA A 62 5.16 -12.93 7.46
C ALA A 62 4.40 -13.66 6.33
N VAL A 63 4.18 -13.00 5.18
CA VAL A 63 3.43 -13.57 4.05
C VAL A 63 4.24 -14.59 3.24
N VAL A 64 5.56 -14.69 3.45
CA VAL A 64 6.41 -15.67 2.74
C VAL A 64 6.20 -17.11 3.28
N ILE A 65 5.40 -17.27 4.35
CA ILE A 65 5.22 -18.52 5.09
C ILE A 65 3.78 -19.05 5.04
N GLU A 66 2.99 -18.68 4.02
CA GLU A 66 1.73 -19.39 3.73
C GLU A 66 1.84 -20.03 2.34
N PRO A 67 2.13 -21.34 2.25
CA PRO A 67 1.97 -22.05 1.01
C PRO A 67 0.47 -22.14 0.72
N ALA A 68 0.12 -21.86 -0.54
CA ALA A 68 -1.20 -22.12 -1.09
C ALA A 68 -1.60 -23.60 -0.96
#